data_AF-A0A8K0UEL3-F1
#
_entry.id   AF-A0A8K0UEL3-F1
#
_cell.length_a   1.000
_cell.length_b   1.000
_cell.length_c   1.000
_cell.angle_alpha   90.00
_cell.angle_beta   90.00
_cell.angle_gamma   90.00
#
_symmetry.space_group_name_H-M   'P 1'
#
loop_
_entity.id
_entity.type
_entity.pdbx_description
1 polymer ?
#
loop_
_entity_poly.entity_id
_entity_poly.type
_entity_poly.pdbx_seq_one_letter_code
_entity_poly.pdbx_strand_id
1 'polypeptide(L)'
;MVELFLKHVLGVGQQQLGLYGKTSGYYGTVEQQGRLTLHLHMLVWIRNSLTPQEIRNNILDPSSDFQTKMVQYLESVHQGEFMNGTEPEIEASIPEYGTSPGGSGPVPPTRVLPETVPRRCTKTKCANCAVCQQADTWWERFRVTVDQLLWLSNRHSCRRVMTDSTGKKKLGLMGR
;
A
#
# COMPACT_ATOMS: atom_id res chain seq x y z
N MET A 1 25.33 -1.68 -3.82
CA MET A 1 23.97 -2.08 -3.38
C MET A 1 23.61 -1.44 -2.04
N VAL A 2 24.39 -1.63 -0.97
CA VAL A 2 24.10 -1.07 0.36
C VAL A 2 23.94 0.46 0.34
N GLU A 3 24.83 1.19 -0.32
CA GLU A 3 24.72 2.66 -0.44
C GLU A 3 23.43 3.10 -1.14
N LEU A 4 23.00 2.37 -2.17
CA LEU A 4 21.73 2.64 -2.85
C LEU A 4 20.55 2.37 -1.92
N PHE A 5 20.61 1.33 -1.10
CA PHE A 5 19.59 1.06 -0.08
C PHE A 5 19.53 2.18 0.97
N LEU A 6 20.68 2.61 1.50
CA LEU A 6 20.77 3.72 2.45
C LEU A 6 20.19 5.02 1.85
N LYS A 7 20.57 5.35 0.61
CA LYS A 7 20.15 6.57 -0.06
C LYS A 7 18.66 6.55 -0.44
N HIS A 8 18.22 5.50 -1.12
CA HIS A 8 16.91 5.47 -1.77
C HIS A 8 15.82 4.83 -0.92
N VAL A 9 16.15 3.83 -0.09
CA VAL A 9 15.16 3.19 0.81
C VAL A 9 15.11 3.90 2.15
N LEU A 10 16.26 4.15 2.79
CA LEU A 10 16.30 4.82 4.09
C LEU A 10 16.33 6.36 4.02
N GLY A 11 16.51 6.94 2.83
CA GLY A 11 16.52 8.39 2.64
C GLY A 11 17.74 9.09 3.27
N VAL A 12 18.84 8.39 3.51
CA VAL A 12 20.03 8.95 4.18
C VAL A 12 20.64 10.06 3.32
N GLY A 13 20.84 11.23 3.92
CA GLY A 13 21.38 12.41 3.25
C GLY A 13 20.46 13.01 2.18
N GLN A 14 19.20 12.55 2.09
CA GLN A 14 18.21 13.09 1.15
C GLN A 14 17.31 14.12 1.84
N GLN A 15 16.78 15.07 1.06
CA GLN A 15 15.76 16.01 1.55
C GLN A 15 14.39 15.32 1.74
N GLN A 16 14.11 14.30 0.93
CA GLN A 16 12.89 13.50 1.03
C GLN A 16 13.01 12.45 2.15
N LEU A 17 11.87 12.09 2.74
CA LEU A 17 11.80 11.03 3.74
C LEU A 17 12.10 9.66 3.11
N GLY A 18 12.76 8.78 3.88
CA GLY A 18 12.87 7.37 3.53
C GLY A 18 11.55 6.64 3.72
N LEU A 19 11.51 5.38 3.32
CA LEU A 19 10.33 4.51 3.40
C LEU A 19 9.77 4.42 4.84
N TYR A 20 10.67 4.34 5.83
CA TYR A 20 10.32 4.26 7.25
C TYR A 20 10.25 5.64 7.93
N GLY A 21 10.37 6.74 7.17
CA GLY A 21 10.42 8.10 7.70
C GLY A 21 11.83 8.70 7.72
N LYS A 22 12.07 9.63 8.64
CA LYS A 22 13.36 10.34 8.73
C LYS A 22 14.38 9.52 9.51
N THR A 23 15.34 8.93 8.80
CA THR A 23 16.48 8.23 9.42
C THR A 23 17.38 9.22 10.15
N SER A 24 17.56 9.01 11.45
CA SER A 24 18.45 9.81 12.31
C SER A 24 19.85 9.21 12.42
N GLY A 25 19.96 7.90 12.23
CA GLY A 25 21.21 7.16 12.25
C GLY A 25 21.01 5.72 11.81
N TYR A 26 22.10 5.05 11.48
CA TYR A 26 22.11 3.64 11.14
C TYR A 26 23.46 3.02 11.51
N TYR A 27 23.44 1.73 11.79
CA TYR A 27 24.61 0.86 11.90
C TYR A 27 24.30 -0.41 11.12
N GLY A 28 25.23 -0.89 10.32
CA GLY A 28 25.01 -2.07 9.51
C GLY A 28 26.28 -2.87 9.30
N THR A 29 26.16 -4.19 9.33
CA THR A 29 27.23 -5.14 9.01
C THR A 29 26.74 -6.13 7.96
N VAL A 30 27.61 -6.49 7.03
CA VAL A 30 27.36 -7.53 6.03
C VAL A 30 27.97 -8.81 6.56
N GLU A 31 27.14 -9.83 6.72
CA GLU A 31 27.55 -11.13 7.24
C GLU A 31 27.23 -12.23 6.24
N GLN A 32 28.03 -13.29 6.24
CA GLN A 32 27.74 -14.48 5.47
C GLN A 32 26.81 -15.38 6.29
N GLN A 33 25.56 -15.52 5.85
CA GLN A 33 24.69 -16.59 6.32
C GLN A 33 25.15 -17.87 5.63
N GLY A 34 25.24 -18.99 6.36
CA GLY A 34 25.66 -20.28 5.80
C GLY A 34 25.00 -20.58 4.44
N ARG A 35 25.70 -21.32 3.57
CA ARG A 35 25.38 -21.53 2.13
C ARG A 35 25.69 -20.34 1.20
N LEU A 36 26.73 -19.56 1.52
CA LEU A 36 27.32 -18.52 0.64
C LEU A 36 26.39 -17.35 0.31
N THR A 37 25.37 -17.09 1.12
CA THR A 37 24.48 -15.93 0.95
C THR A 37 24.90 -14.82 1.89
N LEU A 38 25.19 -13.64 1.34
CA LEU A 38 25.41 -12.44 2.14
C LEU A 38 24.06 -11.86 2.59
N HIS A 39 24.00 -11.45 3.85
CA HIS A 39 22.85 -10.74 4.41
C HIS A 39 23.35 -9.53 5.20
N LEU A 40 22.52 -8.48 5.20
CA LEU A 40 22.83 -7.20 5.82
C LEU A 40 22.04 -7.09 7.12
N HIS A 41 22.72 -7.16 8.25
CA HIS A 41 22.15 -6.87 9.56
C HIS A 41 22.25 -5.38 9.84
N MET A 42 21.13 -4.72 10.11
CA MET A 42 21.10 -3.28 10.37
C MET A 42 20.30 -2.92 11.62
N LEU A 43 20.82 -1.94 12.34
CA LEU A 43 20.08 -1.12 13.30
C LEU A 43 19.81 0.24 12.64
N VAL A 44 18.55 0.66 12.66
CA VAL A 44 18.12 1.93 12.06
C VAL A 44 17.37 2.73 13.11
N TRP A 45 17.77 3.98 13.32
CA TRP A 45 17.10 4.90 14.23
C TRP A 45 16.21 5.83 13.43
N ILE A 46 14.89 5.68 13.62
CA ILE A 46 13.89 6.54 12.99
C ILE A 46 13.55 7.68 13.94
N ARG A 47 13.55 8.91 13.43
CA ARG A 47 13.24 10.10 14.22
C ARG A 47 11.81 10.01 14.78
N ASN A 48 11.63 10.42 16.03
CA ASN A 48 10.35 10.37 16.75
C ASN A 48 9.80 8.94 16.96
N SER A 49 10.64 7.90 16.83
CA SER A 49 10.26 6.55 17.22
C SER A 49 10.23 6.46 18.74
N LEU A 50 9.09 6.05 19.28
CA LEU A 50 8.93 5.80 20.71
C LEU A 50 9.73 4.57 21.12
N THR A 51 10.32 4.61 22.30
CA THR A 51 10.93 3.44 22.92
C THR A 51 9.86 2.40 23.26
N PRO A 52 10.21 1.10 23.36
CA PRO A 52 9.26 0.06 23.76
C PRO A 52 8.55 0.36 25.08
N GLN A 53 9.25 1.01 26.02
CA GLN A 53 8.68 1.41 27.31
C GLN A 53 7.66 2.55 27.16
N GLU A 54 7.94 3.56 26.33
CA GLU A 54 6.98 4.64 26.04
C GLU A 54 5.74 4.11 25.32
N ILE A 55 5.91 3.21 24.35
CA ILE A 55 4.79 2.53 23.68
C ILE A 55 3.95 1.78 24.71
N ARG A 56 4.59 1.00 25.59
CA ARG A 56 3.90 0.25 26.65
C ARG A 56 3.14 1.19 27.59
N ASN A 57 3.76 2.27 28.04
CA ASN A 57 3.13 3.24 28.92
C ASN A 57 1.91 3.89 28.24
N ASN A 58 2.05 4.31 26.98
CA ASN A 58 0.96 4.95 26.23
C ASN A 58 -0.21 4.00 25.93
N ILE A 59 0.07 2.70 25.70
CA ILE A 59 -0.98 1.68 25.52
C ILE A 59 -1.74 1.43 26.82
N LEU A 60 -1.05 1.44 27.97
CA LEU A 60 -1.64 1.11 29.27
C LEU A 60 -2.29 2.31 29.96
N ASP A 61 -2.10 3.53 29.46
CA ASP A 61 -2.68 4.75 30.01
C ASP A 61 -4.15 4.90 29.55
N PRO A 62 -5.14 4.71 30.45
CA PRO A 62 -6.55 4.81 30.09
C PRO A 62 -7.01 6.25 29.77
N SER A 63 -6.19 7.25 30.07
CA SER A 63 -6.46 8.66 29.73
C SER A 63 -5.92 9.06 28.36
N SER A 64 -5.12 8.19 27.72
CA SER A 64 -4.49 8.42 26.43
C SER A 64 -5.38 7.94 25.27
N ASP A 65 -5.35 8.67 24.15
CA ASP A 65 -5.99 8.24 22.90
C ASP A 65 -5.06 7.40 22.00
N PHE A 66 -3.88 7.02 22.51
CA PHE A 66 -2.85 6.33 21.74
C PHE A 66 -3.33 4.99 21.18
N GLN A 67 -4.00 4.16 21.98
CA GLN A 67 -4.53 2.87 21.52
C GLN A 67 -5.52 3.07 20.37
N THR A 68 -6.45 4.00 20.51
CA THR A 68 -7.44 4.34 19.48
C THR A 68 -6.76 4.80 18.20
N LYS A 69 -5.77 5.70 18.29
CA LYS A 69 -5.01 6.18 17.12
C LYS A 69 -4.20 5.07 16.46
N MET A 70 -3.64 4.15 17.23
CA MET A 70 -2.88 3.01 16.70
C MET A 70 -3.78 2.06 15.92
N VAL A 71 -4.97 1.75 16.46
CA VAL A 71 -5.99 0.94 15.75
C VAL A 71 -6.44 1.64 14.47
N GLN A 72 -6.83 2.91 14.56
CA GLN A 72 -7.24 3.71 13.39
C GLN A 72 -6.15 3.74 12.30
N TYR A 73 -4.88 3.89 12.70
CA TYR A 73 -3.77 3.83 11.76
C TYR A 73 -3.68 2.46 11.09
N LEU A 74 -3.71 1.36 11.86
CA LEU A 74 -3.62 0.01 11.31
C LEU A 74 -4.75 -0.29 10.34
N GLU A 75 -5.98 0.09 10.68
CA GLU A 75 -7.16 -0.04 9.82
C GLU A 75 -7.04 0.82 8.55
N SER A 76 -6.40 1.99 8.63
CA SER A 76 -6.20 2.87 7.47
C SER A 76 -5.17 2.36 6.45
N VAL A 77 -4.24 1.48 6.87
CA VAL A 77 -3.17 0.95 6.00
C VAL A 77 -3.35 -0.53 5.64
N HIS A 78 -4.21 -1.27 6.37
CA HIS A 78 -4.54 -2.65 6.07
C HIS A 78 -6.03 -2.77 5.74
N GLN A 79 -6.34 -2.80 4.45
CA GLN A 79 -7.70 -3.02 3.95
C GLN A 79 -7.69 -4.18 2.97
N GLY A 80 -8.53 -5.20 3.22
CA GLY A 80 -8.71 -6.34 2.33
C GLY A 80 -9.89 -6.21 1.37
N GLU A 81 -10.73 -5.19 1.58
CA GLU A 81 -11.93 -4.91 0.81
C GLU A 81 -11.69 -3.77 -0.19
N PHE A 82 -12.64 -3.59 -1.11
CA PHE A 82 -12.63 -2.46 -2.04
C PHE A 82 -12.88 -1.14 -1.32
N MET A 83 -12.27 -0.06 -1.81
CA MET A 83 -12.33 1.29 -1.25
C MET A 83 -13.55 2.07 -1.72
N ASN A 84 -14.03 1.86 -2.95
CA ASN A 84 -15.10 2.66 -3.55
C ASN A 84 -16.45 1.95 -3.70
N GLY A 85 -16.62 0.71 -3.22
CA GLY A 85 -17.90 0.01 -3.35
C GLY A 85 -17.84 -1.49 -3.11
N THR A 86 -18.92 -2.15 -3.43
CA THR A 86 -19.06 -3.62 -3.38
C THR A 86 -18.42 -4.29 -4.59
N GLU A 87 -18.12 -5.59 -4.49
CA GLU A 87 -17.53 -6.37 -5.59
C GLU A 87 -18.27 -6.21 -6.95
N PRO A 88 -19.61 -6.27 -7.02
CA PRO A 88 -20.33 -6.09 -8.29
C PRO A 88 -20.24 -4.68 -8.87
N GLU A 89 -20.22 -3.65 -8.01
CA GLU A 89 -20.07 -2.25 -8.45
C GLU A 89 -18.68 -2.02 -9.02
N ILE A 90 -17.66 -2.59 -8.38
CA ILE A 90 -16.29 -2.56 -8.89
C ILE A 90 -16.19 -3.33 -10.20
N GLU A 91 -16.74 -4.55 -10.31
CA GLU A 91 -16.76 -5.34 -11.56
C GLU A 91 -17.36 -4.54 -12.73
N ALA A 92 -18.48 -3.85 -12.51
CA ALA A 92 -19.12 -3.00 -13.51
C ALA A 92 -18.28 -1.78 -13.91
N SER A 93 -17.38 -1.31 -13.04
CA SER A 93 -16.50 -0.16 -13.30
C SER A 93 -15.17 -0.52 -13.99
N ILE A 94 -14.83 -1.80 -14.11
CA ILE A 94 -13.57 -2.24 -14.71
C ILE A 94 -13.61 -2.01 -16.23
N PRO A 95 -12.65 -1.25 -16.81
CA PRO A 95 -12.61 -1.07 -18.24
C PRO A 95 -12.13 -2.34 -18.94
N GLU A 96 -12.50 -2.50 -20.21
CA GLU A 96 -11.90 -3.51 -21.08
C GLU A 96 -10.44 -3.13 -21.36
N TYR A 97 -9.52 -3.85 -20.72
CA TYR A 97 -8.09 -3.63 -20.91
C TYR A 97 -7.60 -4.14 -22.26
N GLY A 98 -6.63 -3.44 -22.84
CA GLY A 98 -5.95 -3.89 -24.06
C GLY A 98 -5.24 -5.23 -23.83
N THR A 99 -5.58 -6.23 -24.63
CA THR A 99 -4.98 -7.58 -24.55
C THR A 99 -3.61 -7.69 -25.22
N SER A 100 -3.24 -6.72 -26.06
CA SER A 100 -2.01 -6.74 -26.88
C SER A 100 -1.24 -5.41 -26.81
N PRO A 101 0.10 -5.42 -26.93
CA PRO A 101 0.88 -4.20 -27.13
C PRO A 101 0.47 -3.56 -28.47
N GLY A 102 -0.24 -2.43 -28.42
CA GLY A 102 -0.80 -1.74 -29.59
C GLY A 102 -2.34 -1.74 -29.69
N GLY A 103 -3.05 -2.40 -28.76
CA GLY A 103 -4.51 -2.25 -28.65
C GLY A 103 -4.90 -0.84 -28.18
N SER A 104 -6.05 -0.34 -28.61
CA SER A 104 -6.58 0.99 -28.26
C SER A 104 -7.10 1.12 -26.82
N GLY A 105 -6.99 0.06 -26.02
CA GLY A 105 -7.50 0.02 -24.65
C GLY A 105 -6.48 0.49 -23.60
N PRO A 106 -6.94 0.88 -22.40
CA PRO A 106 -6.06 1.22 -21.30
C PRO A 106 -5.17 0.03 -20.89
N VAL A 107 -3.96 0.33 -20.41
CA VAL A 107 -3.05 -0.67 -19.86
C VAL A 107 -3.48 -0.99 -18.43
N PRO A 108 -3.57 -2.27 -18.02
CA PRO A 108 -3.98 -2.62 -16.67
C PRO A 108 -2.98 -2.14 -15.62
N PRO A 109 -3.45 -1.72 -14.42
CA PRO A 109 -2.58 -1.20 -13.38
C PRO A 109 -1.56 -2.23 -12.87
N THR A 110 -1.80 -3.53 -13.07
CA THR A 110 -0.85 -4.61 -12.76
C THR A 110 0.41 -4.60 -13.64
N ARG A 111 0.44 -3.80 -14.71
CA ARG A 111 1.55 -3.73 -15.68
C ARG A 111 2.24 -2.37 -15.72
N VAL A 112 1.85 -1.42 -14.89
CA VAL A 112 2.44 -0.08 -14.83
C VAL A 112 2.89 0.24 -13.42
N LEU A 113 3.88 1.13 -13.31
CA LEU A 113 4.29 1.66 -12.02
C LEU A 113 3.21 2.60 -11.47
N PRO A 114 3.00 2.62 -10.14
CA PRO A 114 2.05 3.54 -9.53
C PRO A 114 2.50 4.99 -9.73
N GLU A 115 1.51 5.88 -9.88
CA GLU A 115 1.77 7.32 -9.93
C GLU A 115 2.38 7.82 -8.61
N THR A 116 3.38 8.69 -8.71
CA THR A 116 4.00 9.31 -7.54
C THR A 116 3.03 10.24 -6.83
N VAL A 117 2.96 10.14 -5.50
CA VAL A 117 2.16 11.04 -4.67
C VAL A 117 2.57 12.50 -4.93
N PRO A 118 1.63 13.42 -5.21
CA PRO A 118 1.95 14.82 -5.42
C PRO A 118 2.46 15.49 -4.14
N ARG A 119 3.14 16.62 -4.29
CA ARG A 119 3.68 17.37 -3.15
C ARG A 119 2.56 17.83 -2.21
N ARG A 120 2.81 17.79 -0.91
CA ARG A 120 1.89 18.34 0.09
C ARG A 120 1.94 19.86 0.07
N CYS A 121 0.77 20.49 0.25
CA CYS A 121 0.69 21.93 0.47
C CYS A 121 1.40 22.30 1.79
N THR A 122 2.22 23.35 1.77
CA THR A 122 2.97 23.82 2.95
C THR A 122 2.16 24.73 3.86
N LYS A 123 0.97 25.16 3.43
CA LYS A 123 0.08 26.05 4.19
C LYS A 123 -0.79 25.23 5.13
N THR A 124 -0.78 25.57 6.41
CA THR A 124 -1.54 24.90 7.49
C THR A 124 -3.05 25.02 7.36
N LYS A 125 -3.55 26.10 6.73
CA LYS A 125 -4.97 26.27 6.37
C LYS A 125 -5.02 26.74 4.93
N CYS A 126 -5.42 25.84 4.05
CA CYS A 126 -5.53 26.12 2.63
C CYS A 126 -6.91 25.69 2.16
N ALA A 127 -7.73 26.65 1.75
CA ALA A 127 -8.94 26.36 1.00
C ALA A 127 -8.60 26.42 -0.49
N ASN A 128 -8.69 25.29 -1.19
CA ASN A 128 -8.81 25.24 -2.64
C ASN A 128 -7.60 25.69 -3.49
N CYS A 129 -6.36 25.48 -3.03
CA CYS A 129 -5.20 25.72 -3.92
C CYS A 129 -5.00 24.56 -4.91
N ALA A 130 -4.32 24.85 -6.03
CA ALA A 130 -4.01 23.87 -7.07
C ALA A 130 -3.26 22.63 -6.54
N VAL A 131 -2.38 22.79 -5.54
CA VAL A 131 -1.64 21.66 -4.94
C VAL A 131 -2.55 20.74 -4.14
N CYS A 132 -3.51 21.30 -3.38
CA CYS A 132 -4.50 20.52 -2.64
C CYS A 132 -5.44 19.78 -3.60
N GLN A 133 -5.92 20.46 -4.64
CA GLN A 133 -6.77 19.85 -5.66
C GLN A 133 -6.06 18.71 -6.39
N GLN A 134 -4.78 18.87 -6.74
CA GLN A 134 -3.98 17.80 -7.33
C GLN A 134 -3.84 16.60 -6.39
N ALA A 135 -3.67 16.84 -5.09
CA ALA A 135 -3.62 15.78 -4.09
C ALA A 135 -4.96 15.04 -3.98
N ASP A 136 -6.08 15.76 -3.96
CA ASP A 136 -7.42 15.18 -3.88
C ASP A 136 -7.71 14.32 -5.12
N THR A 137 -7.46 14.83 -6.33
CA THR A 137 -7.60 14.08 -7.59
C THR A 137 -6.64 12.89 -7.66
N TRP A 138 -5.45 12.97 -7.06
CA TRP A 138 -4.55 11.83 -6.96
C TRP A 138 -5.11 10.75 -6.02
N TRP A 139 -5.68 11.12 -4.87
CA TRP A 139 -6.30 10.18 -3.94
C TRP A 139 -7.54 9.49 -4.52
N GLU A 140 -8.34 10.19 -5.33
CA GLU A 140 -9.44 9.59 -6.08
C GLU A 140 -8.93 8.51 -7.05
N ARG A 141 -7.93 8.85 -7.87
CA ARG A 141 -7.30 7.90 -8.80
C ARG A 141 -6.61 6.74 -8.10
N PHE A 142 -5.96 7.00 -6.97
CA PHE A 142 -5.34 5.96 -6.14
C PHE A 142 -6.36 4.91 -5.71
N ARG A 143 -7.51 5.33 -5.17
CA ARG A 143 -8.57 4.40 -4.73
C ARG A 143 -9.08 3.54 -5.90
N VAL A 144 -9.38 4.16 -7.03
CA VAL A 144 -9.82 3.45 -8.24
C VAL A 144 -8.76 2.44 -8.70
N THR A 145 -7.48 2.84 -8.70
CA THR A 145 -6.36 1.98 -9.11
C THR A 145 -6.19 0.79 -8.17
N VAL A 146 -6.29 1.00 -6.87
CA VAL A 146 -6.21 -0.07 -5.86
C VAL A 146 -7.36 -1.05 -6.03
N ASP A 147 -8.58 -0.56 -6.23
CA ASP A 147 -9.75 -1.43 -6.46
C ASP A 147 -9.57 -2.30 -7.72
N GLN A 148 -9.07 -1.71 -8.81
CA GLN A 148 -8.74 -2.46 -10.03
C GLN A 148 -7.64 -3.50 -9.78
N LEU A 149 -6.59 -3.17 -9.01
CA LEU A 149 -5.51 -4.10 -8.66
C LEU A 149 -6.04 -5.28 -7.83
N LEU A 150 -6.86 -5.00 -6.82
CA LEU A 150 -7.49 -6.01 -5.97
C LEU A 150 -8.41 -6.91 -6.80
N TRP A 151 -9.23 -6.34 -7.69
CA TRP A 151 -10.10 -7.11 -8.57
C TRP A 151 -9.32 -8.04 -9.50
N LEU A 152 -8.23 -7.55 -10.10
CA LEU A 152 -7.41 -8.31 -11.05
C LEU A 152 -6.52 -9.37 -10.37
N SER A 153 -6.10 -9.15 -9.12
CA SER A 153 -5.04 -9.95 -8.48
C SER A 153 -5.53 -10.80 -7.30
N ASN A 154 -6.56 -10.34 -6.58
CA ASN A 154 -7.02 -10.93 -5.33
C ASN A 154 -8.44 -11.54 -5.42
N ARG A 155 -8.91 -11.86 -6.64
CA ARG A 155 -10.15 -12.63 -6.82
C ARG A 155 -9.83 -14.12 -6.97
N HIS A 156 -10.40 -14.93 -6.09
CA HIS A 156 -10.36 -16.39 -6.22
C HIS A 156 -11.67 -16.90 -6.83
N SER A 157 -11.61 -17.40 -8.06
CA SER A 157 -12.76 -18.05 -8.72
C SER A 157 -13.07 -19.46 -8.20
N CYS A 158 -12.24 -20.00 -7.30
CA CYS A 158 -12.28 -21.39 -6.83
C CYS A 158 -13.58 -21.82 -6.11
N ARG A 159 -14.55 -20.92 -5.93
CA ARG A 159 -15.81 -21.23 -5.24
C ARG A 159 -17.05 -20.57 -5.85
N ARG A 160 -17.05 -20.24 -7.16
CA ARG A 160 -18.32 -19.89 -7.83
C ARG A 160 -19.21 -21.14 -7.85
N VAL A 161 -20.19 -21.18 -6.95
CA VAL A 161 -21.23 -22.21 -6.95
C VAL A 161 -22.07 -21.97 -8.19
N MET A 162 -21.93 -22.82 -9.20
CA MET A 162 -22.85 -22.81 -10.32
C MET A 162 -24.14 -23.48 -9.87
N THR A 163 -25.23 -22.70 -9.83
CA THR A 163 -26.58 -23.23 -9.74
C THR A 163 -27.04 -23.58 -11.15
N ASP A 164 -27.28 -24.86 -11.43
CA ASP A 164 -27.91 -25.23 -12.70
C ASP A 164 -29.40 -24.82 -12.70
N SER A 165 -30.02 -24.78 -13.88
CA SER A 165 -31.44 -24.46 -14.11
C SER A 165 -32.48 -25.26 -13.29
N THR A 166 -32.04 -26.29 -12.56
CA THR A 166 -32.81 -27.14 -11.64
C THR A 166 -32.56 -26.82 -10.15
N GLY A 167 -31.77 -25.79 -9.84
CA GLY A 167 -31.53 -25.30 -8.48
C GLY A 167 -30.48 -26.09 -7.68
N LYS A 168 -29.77 -27.05 -8.28
CA LYS A 168 -28.73 -27.83 -7.60
C LYS A 168 -27.38 -27.09 -7.65
N LYS A 169 -26.75 -26.95 -6.47
CA LYS A 169 -25.41 -26.35 -6.29
C LYS A 169 -24.35 -27.34 -6.77
N LYS A 170 -23.61 -27.03 -7.84
CA LYS A 170 -22.47 -27.82 -8.29
C LYS A 170 -21.18 -27.03 -8.05
N LEU A 171 -20.20 -27.64 -7.38
CA LEU A 171 -18.89 -27.03 -7.14
C LEU A 171 -18.06 -27.15 -8.42
N GLY A 172 -18.02 -26.08 -9.22
CA GLY A 172 -17.21 -26.02 -10.44
C GLY A 172 -15.78 -25.65 -10.12
N LEU A 173 -14.83 -26.57 -10.32
CA LEU A 173 -13.40 -26.23 -10.42
C LEU A 173 -13.16 -25.65 -11.81
N MET A 174 -12.99 -24.32 -11.91
CA MET A 174 -12.42 -23.71 -13.12
C MET A 174 -10.90 -23.64 -12.97
N GLY A 175 -10.19 -24.41 -13.80
CA GLY A 175 -8.77 -24.22 -14.08
C GLY A 175 -8.54 -22.91 -14.83
N ARG A 176 -7.37 -22.30 -14.62
CA ARG A 176 -6.92 -21.09 -15.31
C ARG A 176 -6.77 -21.31 -16.81
#